data_AF-A0A2I4C8F0-F1
#
_entry.id   AF-A0A2I4C8F0-F1
#
_cell.length_a   1.000
_cell.length_b   1.000
_cell.length_c   1.000
_cell.angle_alpha   90.00
_cell.angle_beta   90.00
_cell.angle_gamma   90.00
#
_symmetry.space_group_name_H-M   'P 1'
#
loop_
_entity.id
_entity.type
_entity.pdbx_description
1 polymer ?
#
loop_
_entity_poly.entity_id
_entity_poly.type
_entity_poly.pdbx_seq_one_letter_code
_entity_poly.pdbx_strand_id
1 'polypeptide(L)'
;MSYGSIDRGSFGSRNPFGGPTSQGYQPVATQVSPSELQDVFQETASNIFQINANVVTLEKNLQSLGTSKDTSELRQSLHTTQQQTNKVITSTSHLIKQLSDIISGSSRQDRLRLTRLKTELSDSVQRYGDLQKVAENHYFV
;
A
#
# COMPACT_ATOMS: atom_id res chain seq x y z
N MET A 1 -48.18 49.03 -43.43
CA MET A 1 -47.06 48.30 -42.81
C MET A 1 -47.03 46.90 -43.40
N SER A 2 -46.09 46.62 -44.30
CA SER A 2 -45.81 45.27 -44.81
C SER A 2 -44.36 45.28 -45.27
N TYR A 3 -43.52 44.49 -44.61
CA TYR A 3 -42.10 44.29 -44.93
C TYR A 3 -41.95 42.88 -45.49
N GLY A 4 -41.31 42.75 -46.64
CA GLY A 4 -40.99 41.47 -47.25
C GLY A 4 -40.07 41.63 -48.44
N SER A 5 -38.78 41.76 -48.19
CA SER A 5 -37.72 41.60 -49.20
C SER A 5 -36.51 40.99 -48.51
N ILE A 6 -36.03 39.86 -49.04
CA ILE A 6 -34.67 39.67 -49.59
C ILE A 6 -34.55 38.18 -49.94
N ASP A 7 -34.53 37.91 -51.25
CA ASP A 7 -33.83 36.77 -51.83
C ASP A 7 -32.37 37.20 -52.03
N ARG A 8 -31.41 36.41 -51.54
CA ARG A 8 -30.04 36.45 -52.09
C ARG A 8 -29.23 35.19 -51.76
N GLY A 9 -28.98 34.40 -52.79
CA GLY A 9 -27.63 34.02 -53.18
C GLY A 9 -26.94 32.94 -52.35
N SER A 10 -27.19 31.69 -52.76
CA SER A 10 -26.29 30.56 -52.54
C SER A 10 -24.95 30.81 -53.24
N PHE A 11 -23.85 30.81 -52.48
CA PHE A 11 -22.49 30.72 -53.03
C PHE A 11 -21.75 29.61 -52.28
N GLY A 12 -21.53 28.51 -52.98
CA GLY A 12 -20.56 27.49 -52.60
C GLY A 12 -19.19 27.77 -53.22
N SER A 13 -18.13 27.42 -52.50
CA SER A 13 -16.81 26.95 -52.99
C SER A 13 -15.99 26.52 -51.76
N ARG A 14 -15.73 25.21 -51.57
CA ARG A 14 -14.46 24.49 -51.89
C ARG A 14 -13.23 25.13 -51.23
N ASN A 15 -12.34 24.50 -50.44
CA ASN A 15 -11.87 23.10 -50.19
C ASN A 15 -10.82 23.21 -49.01
N PRO A 16 -9.89 22.26 -48.68
CA PRO A 16 -10.04 20.97 -47.97
C PRO A 16 -8.82 20.57 -47.05
N PHE A 17 -8.83 20.66 -45.73
CA PHE A 17 -7.79 20.03 -44.86
C PHE A 17 -8.44 19.80 -43.48
N GLY A 18 -8.50 18.62 -42.86
CA GLY A 18 -7.42 17.67 -42.62
C GLY A 18 -7.09 17.71 -41.13
N GLY A 19 -7.75 16.87 -40.32
CA GLY A 19 -7.32 16.57 -38.94
C GLY A 19 -8.46 16.19 -37.97
N PRO A 20 -8.55 14.93 -37.51
CA PRO A 20 -9.18 14.61 -36.24
C PRO A 20 -8.10 14.71 -35.15
N THR A 21 -7.84 15.91 -34.63
CA THR A 21 -6.91 16.08 -33.51
C THR A 21 -7.39 17.16 -32.56
N SER A 22 -8.18 16.74 -31.59
CA SER A 22 -7.65 16.64 -30.25
C SER A 22 -8.50 15.62 -29.51
N GLN A 23 -8.08 14.35 -29.62
CA GLN A 23 -8.10 13.52 -28.42
C GLN A 23 -7.54 14.41 -27.32
N GLY A 24 -8.42 14.89 -26.45
CA GLY A 24 -7.99 15.42 -25.18
C GLY A 24 -7.11 14.33 -24.63
N TYR A 25 -5.81 14.62 -24.52
CA TYR A 25 -4.91 13.84 -23.72
C TYR A 25 -5.55 13.82 -22.34
N GLN A 26 -6.35 12.77 -22.08
CA GLN A 26 -6.53 12.35 -20.71
C GLN A 26 -5.11 12.00 -20.28
N PRO A 27 -4.55 12.68 -19.26
CA PRO A 27 -3.37 12.14 -18.66
C PRO A 27 -3.81 10.75 -18.18
N VAL A 28 -3.25 9.69 -18.78
CA VAL A 28 -3.04 8.42 -18.10
C VAL A 28 -2.00 8.71 -17.02
N ALA A 29 -2.38 9.55 -16.06
CA ALA A 29 -2.00 9.29 -14.71
C ALA A 29 -2.68 7.96 -14.43
N THR A 30 -1.90 6.96 -14.05
CA THR A 30 -2.39 5.76 -13.40
C THR A 30 -3.15 6.22 -12.15
N GLN A 31 -4.41 6.65 -12.34
CA GLN A 31 -5.30 7.10 -11.29
C GLN A 31 -5.68 5.83 -10.56
N VAL A 32 -4.93 5.49 -9.52
CA VAL A 32 -5.27 4.38 -8.63
C VAL A 32 -6.71 4.61 -8.21
N SER A 33 -7.57 3.63 -8.50
CA SER A 33 -8.99 3.77 -8.25
C SER A 33 -9.22 3.85 -6.73
N PRO A 34 -10.28 4.54 -6.27
CA PRO A 34 -10.59 4.62 -4.84
C PRO A 34 -10.79 3.23 -4.21
N SER A 35 -11.24 2.24 -5.00
CA SER A 35 -11.35 0.84 -4.58
C SER A 35 -9.98 0.20 -4.35
N GLU A 36 -9.05 0.31 -5.30
CA GLU A 36 -7.68 -0.22 -5.14
C GLU A 36 -6.95 0.43 -3.95
N LEU A 37 -7.13 1.74 -3.75
CA LEU A 37 -6.59 2.45 -2.60
C LEU A 37 -7.12 1.83 -1.28
N GLN A 38 -8.42 1.54 -1.24
CA GLN A 38 -9.05 0.91 -0.08
C GLN A 38 -8.58 -0.53 0.15
N ASP A 39 -8.35 -1.30 -0.93
CA ASP A 39 -7.78 -2.64 -0.86
C ASP A 39 -6.36 -2.62 -0.30
N VAL A 40 -5.51 -1.70 -0.77
CA VAL A 40 -4.14 -1.53 -0.25
C VAL A 40 -4.16 -1.13 1.23
N PHE A 41 -5.11 -0.29 1.66
CA PHE A 41 -5.29 0.03 3.07
C PHE A 41 -5.65 -1.21 3.91
N GLN A 42 -6.60 -2.01 3.44
CA GLN A 42 -7.05 -3.20 4.12
C GLN A 42 -5.96 -4.27 4.17
N GLU A 43 -5.22 -4.44 3.08
CA GLU A 43 -4.08 -5.34 2.98
C GLU A 43 -2.96 -4.90 3.95
N THR A 44 -2.65 -3.60 4.00
CA THR A 44 -1.65 -3.04 4.93
C THR A 44 -2.04 -3.33 6.38
N ALA A 45 -3.30 -3.08 6.75
CA ALA A 45 -3.79 -3.34 8.10
C ALA A 45 -3.74 -4.85 8.45
N SER A 46 -4.13 -5.72 7.51
CA SER A 46 -4.04 -7.18 7.67
C SER A 46 -2.60 -7.62 7.91
N ASN A 47 -1.65 -7.09 7.13
CA ASN A 47 -0.23 -7.40 7.27
C ASN A 47 0.32 -6.95 8.63
N ILE A 48 -0.06 -5.77 9.13
CA ILE A 48 0.31 -5.29 10.48
C ILE A 48 -0.25 -6.22 11.56
N PHE A 49 -1.51 -6.65 11.44
CA PHE A 49 -2.09 -7.61 12.37
C PHE A 49 -1.32 -8.94 12.36
N GLN A 50 -0.92 -9.41 11.17
CA GLN A 50 -0.12 -10.62 11.02
C GLN A 50 1.28 -10.48 11.63
N ILE A 51 1.94 -9.32 11.48
CA ILE A 51 3.22 -9.03 12.17
C ILE A 51 3.03 -9.14 13.68
N ASN A 52 2.01 -8.52 14.25
CA ASN A 52 1.74 -8.59 15.69
C ASN A 52 1.46 -10.02 16.16
N ALA A 53 0.70 -10.81 15.41
CA ALA A 53 0.46 -12.21 15.72
C ALA A 53 1.76 -13.01 15.73
N ASN A 54 2.60 -12.82 14.71
CA ASN A 54 3.89 -13.47 14.61
C ASN A 54 4.84 -13.07 15.75
N VAL A 55 4.85 -11.80 16.15
CA VAL A 55 5.61 -11.28 17.31
C VAL A 55 5.22 -12.03 18.58
N VAL A 56 3.92 -12.20 18.86
CA VAL A 56 3.44 -12.96 20.03
C VAL A 56 3.84 -14.44 19.96
N THR A 57 3.79 -15.04 18.78
CA THR A 57 4.28 -16.42 18.57
C THR A 57 5.78 -16.54 18.82
N LEU A 58 6.57 -15.57 18.33
CA LEU A 58 8.00 -15.52 18.55
C LEU A 58 8.35 -15.37 20.02
N GLU A 59 7.65 -14.50 20.76
CA GLU A 59 7.79 -14.35 22.21
C GLU A 59 7.59 -15.68 22.95
N LYS A 60 6.52 -16.40 22.62
CA LYS A 60 6.23 -17.70 23.23
C LYS A 60 7.29 -18.75 22.91
N ASN A 61 7.75 -18.78 21.66
CA ASN A 61 8.79 -19.70 21.23
C ASN A 61 10.12 -19.37 21.92
N LEU A 62 10.50 -18.09 22.00
CA LEU A 62 11.69 -17.62 22.71
C LEU A 62 11.65 -17.94 24.21
N GLN A 63 10.51 -17.79 24.88
CA GLN A 63 10.36 -18.19 26.28
C GLN A 63 10.51 -19.71 26.49
N SER A 64 10.20 -20.51 25.47
CA SER A 64 10.36 -21.96 25.51
C SER A 64 11.81 -22.37 25.20
N LEU A 65 12.53 -21.58 24.40
CA LEU A 65 13.95 -21.78 24.12
C LEU A 65 14.80 -21.51 25.38
N GLY A 66 15.68 -22.45 25.73
CA GLY A 66 16.42 -22.42 27.00
C GLY A 66 15.70 -23.09 28.17
N THR A 67 14.47 -23.61 27.96
CA THR A 67 13.84 -24.54 28.90
C THR A 67 14.05 -25.98 28.43
N SER A 68 13.69 -26.98 29.25
CA SER A 68 13.68 -28.40 28.87
C SER A 68 12.72 -28.74 27.71
N LYS A 69 12.00 -27.75 27.17
CA LYS A 69 11.14 -27.86 25.98
C LYS A 69 11.84 -27.40 24.70
N ASP A 70 13.11 -27.02 24.72
CA ASP A 70 13.84 -26.67 23.49
C ASP A 70 13.89 -27.88 22.54
N THR A 71 13.13 -27.79 21.44
CA THR A 71 13.11 -28.81 20.39
C THR A 71 13.45 -28.21 19.03
N SER A 72 13.93 -29.06 18.13
CA SER A 72 14.24 -28.69 16.74
C SER A 72 13.02 -28.10 16.02
N GLU A 73 11.81 -28.58 16.32
CA GLU A 73 10.56 -28.07 15.73
C GLU A 73 10.27 -26.63 16.18
N LEU A 74 10.53 -26.29 17.46
CA LEU A 74 10.37 -24.92 17.94
C LEU A 74 11.37 -23.97 17.29
N ARG A 75 12.62 -24.40 17.12
CA ARG A 75 13.67 -23.62 16.44
C ARG A 75 13.31 -23.40 14.97
N GLN A 76 12.84 -24.43 14.28
CA GLN A 76 12.37 -24.31 12.89
C GLN A 76 11.15 -23.39 12.78
N SER A 77 10.19 -23.51 13.69
CA SER A 77 9.01 -22.65 13.76
C SER A 77 9.41 -21.19 13.98
N LEU A 78 10.32 -20.91 14.93
CA LEU A 78 10.87 -19.58 15.17
C LEU A 78 11.51 -19.00 13.90
N HIS A 79 12.36 -19.78 13.22
CA HIS A 79 13.02 -19.32 12.01
C HIS A 79 12.01 -19.02 10.88
N THR A 80 11.02 -19.90 10.69
CA THR A 80 9.94 -19.70 9.72
C THR A 80 9.12 -18.45 10.05
N THR A 81 8.73 -18.25 11.31
CA THR A 81 7.97 -17.08 11.75
C THR A 81 8.78 -15.79 11.60
N GLN A 82 10.08 -15.81 11.89
CA GLN A 82 10.98 -14.67 11.62
C GLN A 82 11.03 -14.34 10.12
N GLN A 83 11.27 -15.33 9.26
CA GLN A 83 11.31 -15.11 7.82
C GLN A 83 9.99 -14.57 7.28
N GLN A 84 8.86 -15.13 7.73
CA GLN A 84 7.53 -14.65 7.36
C GLN A 84 7.33 -13.21 7.84
N THR A 85 7.71 -12.89 9.07
CA THR A 85 7.58 -11.53 9.62
C THR A 85 8.41 -10.53 8.83
N ASN A 86 9.67 -10.85 8.49
CA ASN A 86 10.52 -10.00 7.65
C ASN A 86 9.90 -9.75 6.26
N LYS A 87 9.32 -10.78 5.64
CA LYS A 87 8.61 -10.66 4.35
C LYS A 87 7.41 -9.73 4.49
N VAL A 88 6.57 -9.94 5.50
CA VAL A 88 5.37 -9.13 5.73
C VAL A 88 5.74 -7.67 6.04
N ILE A 89 6.77 -7.41 6.85
CA ILE A 89 7.29 -6.05 7.11
C ILE A 89 7.73 -5.37 5.81
N THR A 90 8.46 -6.08 4.96
CA THR A 90 8.94 -5.55 3.66
C THR A 90 7.76 -5.20 2.75
N SER A 91 6.79 -6.11 2.60
CA SER A 91 5.57 -5.88 1.82
C SER A 91 4.77 -4.71 2.38
N THR A 92 4.57 -4.64 3.69
CA THR A 92 3.82 -3.56 4.35
C THR A 92 4.50 -2.21 4.15
N SER A 93 5.83 -2.16 4.26
CA SER A 93 6.61 -0.94 4.00
C SER A 93 6.44 -0.47 2.56
N HIS A 94 6.37 -1.39 1.60
CA HIS A 94 6.11 -1.07 0.20
C HIS A 94 4.67 -0.55 -0.01
N LEU A 95 3.66 -1.20 0.59
CA LEU A 95 2.26 -0.74 0.54
C LEU A 95 2.11 0.66 1.16
N ILE A 96 2.74 0.93 2.30
CA ILE A 96 2.72 2.26 2.93
C ILE A 96 3.39 3.33 2.06
N LYS A 97 4.48 3.01 1.36
CA LYS A 97 5.10 3.93 0.41
C LYS A 97 4.17 4.24 -0.76
N GLN A 98 3.59 3.20 -1.37
CA GLN A 98 2.59 3.35 -2.44
C GLN A 98 1.40 4.19 -1.97
N LEU A 99 0.83 3.91 -0.80
CA LEU A 99 -0.24 4.71 -0.21
C LEU A 99 0.19 6.17 -0.02
N SER A 100 1.43 6.42 0.42
CA SER A 100 1.96 7.78 0.58
C SER A 100 2.01 8.55 -0.74
N ASP A 101 2.40 7.89 -1.82
CA ASP A 101 2.48 8.51 -3.15
C ASP A 101 1.08 8.81 -3.70
N ILE A 102 0.14 7.87 -3.53
CA ILE A 102 -1.26 8.03 -3.95
C ILE A 102 -1.96 9.14 -3.13
N ILE A 103 -1.76 9.14 -1.81
CA ILE A 103 -2.47 10.01 -0.86
C ILE A 103 -1.98 11.47 -0.88
N SER A 104 -0.87 11.75 -1.57
CA SER A 104 -0.29 13.10 -1.67
C SER A 104 -1.26 14.14 -2.26
N GLY A 105 -2.25 13.71 -3.05
CA GLY A 105 -3.34 14.56 -3.57
C GLY A 105 -4.74 14.28 -2.97
N SER A 106 -4.83 13.44 -1.93
CA SER A 106 -6.11 12.90 -1.43
C SER A 106 -6.66 13.67 -0.22
N SER A 107 -7.79 13.19 0.30
CA SER A 107 -8.51 13.83 1.40
C SER A 107 -7.71 13.81 2.71
N ARG A 108 -8.04 14.73 3.64
CA ARG A 108 -7.47 14.73 5.00
C ARG A 108 -7.71 13.40 5.73
N GLN A 109 -8.81 12.72 5.44
CA GLN A 109 -9.15 11.44 6.07
C GLN A 109 -8.18 10.33 5.67
N ASP A 110 -7.82 10.24 4.39
CA ASP A 110 -6.88 9.23 3.89
C ASP A 110 -5.49 9.44 4.47
N ARG A 111 -5.06 10.70 4.55
CA ARG A 111 -3.79 11.08 5.22
C ARG A 111 -3.76 10.62 6.68
N LEU A 112 -4.86 10.78 7.41
CA LEU A 112 -4.94 10.30 8.80
C LEU A 112 -4.89 8.78 8.91
N ARG A 113 -5.57 8.04 8.01
CA ARG A 113 -5.48 6.56 7.99
C ARG A 113 -4.07 6.10 7.70
N LEU A 114 -3.40 6.70 6.71
CA LEU A 114 -2.01 6.39 6.38
C LEU A 114 -1.07 6.65 7.56
N THR A 115 -1.21 7.79 8.23
CA THR A 115 -0.40 8.11 9.42
C THR A 115 -0.59 7.07 10.51
N ARG A 116 -1.83 6.64 10.77
CA ARG A 116 -2.12 5.57 11.75
C ARG A 116 -1.41 4.26 11.39
N LEU A 117 -1.53 3.81 10.14
CA LEU A 117 -0.85 2.59 9.69
C LEU A 117 0.68 2.70 9.76
N LYS A 118 1.24 3.87 9.47
CA LYS A 118 2.68 4.14 9.64
C LYS A 118 3.11 3.99 11.11
N THR A 119 2.33 4.55 12.04
CA THR A 119 2.59 4.41 13.47
C THR A 119 2.46 2.96 13.92
N GLU A 120 1.37 2.28 13.56
CA GLU A 120 1.17 0.88 13.94
C GLU A 120 2.26 -0.04 13.37
N LEU A 121 2.66 0.14 12.11
CA LEU A 121 3.78 -0.61 11.54
C LEU A 121 5.07 -0.33 12.31
N SER A 122 5.36 0.93 12.64
CA SER A 122 6.58 1.30 13.37
C SER A 122 6.61 0.64 14.75
N ASP A 123 5.49 0.66 15.48
CA ASP A 123 5.37 0.02 16.79
C ASP A 123 5.54 -1.50 16.70
N SER A 124 4.94 -2.13 15.68
CA SER A 124 5.06 -3.57 15.45
C SER A 124 6.48 -3.98 15.06
N VAL A 125 7.14 -3.21 14.18
CA VAL A 125 8.53 -3.45 13.76
C VAL A 125 9.49 -3.24 14.93
N GLN A 126 9.27 -2.24 15.77
CA GLN A 126 10.11 -1.97 16.93
C GLN A 126 10.05 -3.14 17.93
N ARG A 127 8.84 -3.61 18.27
CA ARG A 127 8.66 -4.81 19.11
C ARG A 127 9.34 -6.04 18.53
N TYR A 128 9.21 -6.25 17.22
CA TYR A 128 9.90 -7.34 16.54
C TYR A 128 11.43 -7.20 16.60
N GLY A 129 11.96 -5.98 16.43
CA GLY A 129 13.39 -5.69 16.53
C GLY A 129 13.95 -5.97 17.93
N ASP A 130 13.19 -5.66 18.98
CA ASP A 130 13.58 -6.00 20.36
C ASP A 130 13.60 -7.52 20.57
N LEU A 131 12.64 -8.26 20.02
CA LEU A 131 12.65 -9.72 20.05
C LEU A 131 13.79 -10.34 19.26
N GLN A 132 14.14 -9.75 18.12
CA GLN A 132 15.26 -10.22 17.33
C GLN A 132 16.57 -10.09 18.10
N LYS A 133 16.79 -8.98 18.81
CA LYS A 133 17.96 -8.82 19.68
C LYS A 133 18.01 -9.86 20.79
N VAL A 134 16.86 -10.18 21.41
CA VAL A 134 16.78 -11.23 22.44
C VAL A 134 17.09 -12.61 21.85
N ALA A 135 16.56 -12.91 20.66
CA ALA A 135 16.81 -14.16 19.95
C ALA A 135 18.29 -14.32 19.58
N GLU A 136 18.93 -13.27 19.09
CA GLU A 136 20.37 -13.24 18.80
C GLU A 136 21.18 -13.47 20.07
N ASN A 137 20.85 -12.80 21.18
CA ASN A 137 21.53 -13.01 22.47
C ASN A 137 21.44 -14.47 22.97
N HIS A 138 20.31 -15.15 22.72
CA HIS A 138 20.12 -16.56 23.13
C HIS A 138 20.86 -17.57 22.25
N TYR A 139 21.35 -17.16 21.06
CA TYR A 139 22.11 -18.02 20.15
C TYR A 139 23.62 -17.96 20.40
N PHE A 140 24.09 -17.00 21.21
CA PHE A 140 25.51 -16.78 21.56
C PHE A 140 25.90 -17.29 22.96
N VAL A 141 25.04 -18.04 23.64
CA VAL A 141 25.33 -18.73 24.91
C VAL A 141 25.29 -20.23 24.69
#